data_AF-A0A0N0CVP4-F1
#
_entry.id   AF-A0A0N0CVP4-F1
#
_cell.length_a   1.000
_cell.length_b   1.000
_cell.length_c   1.000
_cell.angle_alpha   90.00
_cell.angle_beta   90.00
_cell.angle_gamma   90.00
#
_symmetry.space_group_name_H-M   'P 1'
#
loop_
_entity.id
_entity.type
_entity.pdbx_description
1 polymer ?
#
loop_
_entity_poly.entity_id
_entity_poly.type
_entity_poly.pdbx_seq_one_letter_code
_entity_poly.pdbx_strand_id
1 'polypeptide(L)'
;MQDKSSVYKIWIIIISIVLVICIPFISGSRDGREDFIKAIYGFPADWLYLYTNGGFSFLGIGFIVNIIFFYYMIKILIWAYKKIIGWIKGIWANLYY
;
A
#
# COMPACT_ATOMS: atom_id res chain seq x y z
N MET A 1 16.64 19.01 -17.64
CA MET A 1 15.59 19.41 -16.68
C MET A 1 14.78 18.18 -16.32
N GLN A 2 14.99 17.62 -15.13
CA GLN A 2 14.24 16.46 -14.66
C GLN A 2 12.84 16.95 -14.26
N ASP A 3 11.83 16.56 -15.03
CA ASP A 3 10.44 16.97 -14.83
C ASP A 3 9.98 16.58 -13.41
N LYS A 4 9.66 17.56 -12.57
CA LYS A 4 9.24 17.36 -11.16
C LYS A 4 8.07 16.37 -11.02
N SER A 5 7.23 16.21 -12.05
CA SER A 5 6.11 15.26 -12.03
C SER A 5 6.58 13.80 -12.11
N SER A 6 7.68 13.52 -12.81
CA SER A 6 8.25 12.17 -12.92
C SER A 6 8.79 11.66 -11.58
N VAL A 7 9.50 12.52 -10.85
CA VAL A 7 10.06 12.21 -9.54
C VAL A 7 8.94 11.86 -8.54
N TYR A 8 7.85 12.64 -8.54
CA TYR A 8 6.70 12.37 -7.68
C TYR A 8 6.05 11.01 -7.95
N LYS A 9 5.91 10.62 -9.22
CA LYS A 9 5.36 9.30 -9.59
C LYS A 9 6.25 8.16 -9.09
N ILE A 10 7.56 8.30 -9.19
CA ILE A 10 8.53 7.31 -8.68
C ILE A 10 8.42 7.20 -7.15
N TRP A 11 8.32 8.32 -6.43
CA TRP A 11 8.13 8.30 -4.99
C TRP A 11 6.85 7.57 -4.56
N ILE A 12 5.74 7.75 -5.26
CA ILE A 12 4.49 7.02 -4.96
C ILE A 12 4.70 5.51 -5.13
N ILE A 13 5.40 5.09 -6.19
CA ILE A 13 5.69 3.68 -6.44
C ILE A 13 6.59 3.11 -5.33
N ILE A 14 7.65 3.83 -4.95
CA ILE A 14 8.54 3.41 -3.86
C ILE A 14 7.76 3.25 -2.56
N ILE A 15 6.93 4.24 -2.20
CA ILE A 15 6.10 4.17 -0.99
C ILE A 15 5.14 2.98 -1.07
N SER A 16 4.56 2.72 -2.25
CA SER A 16 3.67 1.57 -2.44
C SER A 16 4.40 0.26 -2.18
N ILE A 17 5.61 0.08 -2.73
CA ILE A 17 6.43 -1.13 -2.50
C ILE A 17 6.76 -1.28 -1.00
N VAL A 18 7.16 -0.19 -0.34
CA VAL A 18 7.44 -0.21 1.11
C VAL A 18 6.20 -0.63 1.90
N LEU A 19 5.02 -0.12 1.56
CA LEU A 19 3.76 -0.51 2.21
C LEU A 19 3.43 -2.00 2.01
N VAL A 20 3.62 -2.54 0.80
CA VAL A 20 3.42 -3.98 0.53
C VAL A 20 4.28 -4.86 1.41
N ILE A 21 5.52 -4.44 1.66
CA ILE A 21 6.46 -5.18 2.50
C ILE A 21 6.08 -5.00 3.97
N CYS A 22 5.86 -3.77 4.45
CA CYS A 22 5.70 -3.49 5.88
C CYS A 22 4.32 -3.85 6.45
N ILE A 23 3.24 -3.64 5.72
CA ILE A 23 1.86 -3.81 6.25
C ILE A 23 1.58 -5.23 6.76
N PRO A 24 1.98 -6.31 6.06
CA PRO A 24 1.77 -7.67 6.55
C PRO A 24 2.44 -7.95 7.90
N PHE A 25 3.56 -7.29 8.22
CA PHE A 25 4.22 -7.44 9.51
C PHE A 25 3.49 -6.71 10.65
N ILE A 26 2.74 -5.64 10.33
CA ILE A 26 1.93 -4.91 11.31
C ILE A 26 0.59 -5.62 11.54
N SER A 27 -0.05 -6.07 10.47
CA SER A 27 -1.35 -6.78 10.54
C SER A 27 -1.23 -8.19 11.11
N GLY A 28 0.00 -8.70 11.29
CA GLY A 28 0.28 -10.06 11.68
C GLY A 28 0.13 -11.05 10.53
N SER A 29 0.76 -12.21 10.68
CA SER A 29 0.54 -13.35 9.80
C SER A 29 -0.83 -13.97 10.04
N ARG A 30 -1.45 -14.45 8.97
CA ARG A 30 -2.57 -15.38 9.08
C ARG A 30 -2.01 -16.78 9.24
N ASP A 31 -2.62 -17.59 10.11
CA ASP A 31 -2.28 -19.01 10.20
C ASP A 31 -2.53 -19.69 8.85
N GLY A 32 -1.57 -20.50 8.43
CA GLY A 32 -1.73 -21.32 7.24
C GLY A 32 -2.84 -22.33 7.45
N ARG A 33 -3.74 -22.47 6.48
CA ARG A 33 -4.80 -23.48 6.51
C ARG A 33 -4.29 -24.91 6.24
N GLU A 34 -3.01 -25.04 5.89
CA GLU A 34 -2.37 -26.32 5.56
C GLU A 34 -1.32 -26.66 6.61
N ASP A 35 -1.19 -27.95 6.94
CA ASP A 35 -0.31 -28.48 7.99
C ASP A 35 1.18 -28.09 7.83
N PHE A 36 1.58 -27.69 6.61
CA PHE A 36 2.94 -27.31 6.29
C PHE A 36 3.18 -25.79 6.27
N ILE A 37 2.12 -24.97 6.29
CA ILE A 37 2.23 -23.50 6.20
C ILE A 37 2.13 -22.92 7.61
N LYS A 38 3.24 -22.35 8.07
CA LYS A 38 3.32 -21.68 9.38
C LYS A 38 2.64 -20.31 9.37
N ALA A 39 2.84 -19.54 8.32
CA ALA A 39 2.36 -18.17 8.27
C ALA A 39 2.16 -17.69 6.83
N ILE A 40 1.05 -17.00 6.61
CA ILE A 40 0.72 -16.36 5.35
C ILE A 40 0.79 -14.84 5.56
N TYR A 41 1.62 -14.19 4.74
CA TYR A 41 1.79 -12.74 4.73
C TYR A 41 1.30 -12.17 3.41
N GLY A 42 0.48 -11.14 3.56
CA GLY A 42 0.04 -10.30 2.47
C GLY A 42 -1.25 -9.57 2.82
N PHE A 43 -1.42 -8.42 2.19
CA PHE A 43 -2.62 -7.62 2.30
C PHE A 43 -2.68 -6.64 1.12
N PRO A 44 -3.80 -6.55 0.39
CA PRO A 44 -5.00 -7.39 0.47
C PRO A 44 -4.81 -8.82 -0.07
N ALA A 45 -3.83 -9.06 -0.95
CA ALA A 45 -3.52 -10.38 -1.52
C ALA A 45 -2.29 -11.01 -0.85
N ASP A 46 -2.28 -12.33 -0.74
CA ASP A 46 -1.16 -13.07 -0.16
C ASP A 46 0.01 -13.10 -1.14
N TRP A 47 1.22 -12.79 -0.66
CA TRP A 47 2.42 -12.75 -1.51
C TRP A 47 3.61 -13.53 -0.94
N LEU A 48 3.59 -13.85 0.36
CA LEU A 48 4.66 -14.59 1.01
C LEU A 48 4.07 -15.66 1.91
N TYR A 49 4.46 -16.91 1.66
CA TYR A 49 4.15 -18.06 2.52
C TYR A 49 5.42 -18.50 3.25
N LEU A 50 5.30 -18.72 4.54
CA LEU A 50 6.34 -19.27 5.39
C LEU A 50 5.93 -20.66 5.83
N TYR A 51 6.80 -21.64 5.58
CA TYR A 51 6.57 -23.04 5.90
C TYR A 51 7.14 -23.39 7.27
N THR A 52 6.57 -24.44 7.89
CA THR A 52 6.98 -24.91 9.22
C THR A 52 8.43 -25.40 9.27
N ASN A 53 8.95 -25.92 8.15
CA ASN A 53 10.34 -26.35 7.99
C ASN A 53 11.35 -25.17 7.83
N GLY A 54 10.90 -23.92 7.93
CA GLY A 54 11.73 -22.72 7.73
C GLY A 54 11.86 -22.28 6.26
N GLY A 55 11.22 -22.98 5.33
CA GLY A 55 11.15 -22.57 3.93
C GLY A 55 10.22 -21.37 3.72
N PHE A 56 10.35 -20.72 2.56
CA PHE A 56 9.41 -19.69 2.12
C PHE A 56 9.02 -19.88 0.65
N SER A 57 7.80 -19.49 0.28
CA SER A 57 7.34 -19.41 -1.10
C SER A 57 6.85 -17.99 -1.39
N PHE A 58 7.33 -17.44 -2.51
CA PHE A 58 7.00 -16.09 -2.93
C PHE A 58 5.97 -16.14 -4.06
N LEU A 59 4.76 -15.65 -3.77
CA LEU A 59 3.69 -15.50 -4.73
C LEU A 59 3.81 -14.14 -5.42
N GLY A 60 4.62 -14.09 -6.49
CA GLY A 60 4.90 -12.85 -7.20
C GLY A 60 3.65 -12.13 -7.74
N ILE A 61 2.60 -12.87 -8.08
CA ILE A 61 1.34 -12.27 -8.53
C ILE A 61 0.65 -11.47 -7.41
N GLY A 62 0.62 -11.99 -6.18
CA GLY A 62 0.06 -11.29 -5.04
C GLY A 62 0.87 -10.04 -4.70
N PHE A 63 2.19 -10.11 -4.87
CA PHE A 63 3.08 -8.95 -4.68
C PHE A 63 2.74 -7.81 -5.66
N ILE A 64 2.60 -8.14 -6.95
CA ILE A 64 2.24 -7.15 -7.99
C ILE A 64 0.86 -6.56 -7.73
N VAL A 65 -0.14 -7.40 -7.41
CA VAL A 65 -1.50 -6.95 -7.10
C VAL A 65 -1.50 -5.98 -5.92
N ASN A 66 -0.72 -6.26 -4.86
CA ASN A 66 -0.62 -5.37 -3.73
C ASN A 66 0.04 -4.03 -4.11
N ILE A 67 1.11 -4.03 -4.91
CA ILE A 67 1.75 -2.78 -5.38
C ILE A 67 0.73 -1.91 -6.12
N ILE A 68 -0.03 -2.51 -7.06
CA ILE A 68 -1.06 -1.81 -7.83
C ILE A 68 -2.13 -1.26 -6.88
N PHE A 69 -2.61 -2.08 -5.94
CA PHE A 69 -3.61 -1.68 -4.96
C PHE A 69 -3.16 -0.46 -4.15
N PHE A 70 -1.98 -0.50 -3.52
CA PHE A 70 -1.47 0.62 -2.71
C PHE A 70 -1.19 1.86 -3.56
N TYR A 71 -0.72 1.70 -4.79
CA TYR A 71 -0.51 2.81 -5.72
C TYR A 71 -1.81 3.59 -5.95
N TYR A 72 -2.90 2.89 -6.27
CA TYR A 72 -4.21 3.52 -6.45
C TYR A 72 -4.76 4.09 -5.15
N MET A 73 -4.56 3.40 -4.03
CA MET A 73 -5.01 3.86 -2.71
C MET A 73 -4.36 5.20 -2.33
N ILE A 74 -3.04 5.32 -2.50
CA ILE A 74 -2.31 6.58 -2.28
C ILE A 74 -2.83 7.68 -3.22
N LYS A 75 -3.05 7.35 -4.50
CA LYS A 75 -3.57 8.30 -5.48
C LYS A 75 -4.95 8.83 -5.10
N ILE A 76 -5.85 7.96 -4.63
CA ILE A 76 -7.17 8.34 -4.12
C ILE A 76 -7.04 9.21 -2.86
N LEU A 77 -6.15 8.85 -1.94
CA LEU A 77 -5.91 9.62 -0.72
C LEU A 77 -5.43 11.04 -1.03
N ILE A 78 -4.49 11.20 -1.96
CA ILE A 78 -4.01 12.52 -2.41
C ILE A 78 -5.15 13.33 -3.03
N TRP A 79 -6.00 12.69 -3.84
CA TRP A 79 -7.15 13.33 -4.46
C TRP A 79 -8.16 13.81 -3.41
N ALA A 80 -8.51 12.95 -2.45
CA ALA A 80 -9.41 13.27 -1.35
C ALA A 80 -8.84 14.41 -0.49
N TYR A 81 -7.54 14.36 -0.15
CA TYR A 81 -6.86 15.40 0.61
C TYR A 81 -6.93 16.78 -0.08
N LYS A 82 -6.64 16.83 -1.38
CA LYS A 82 -6.76 18.07 -2.17
C LYS A 82 -8.19 18.61 -2.15
N LYS A 83 -9.18 17.72 -2.26
CA LYS A 83 -10.59 18.10 -2.23
C LYS A 83 -10.99 18.68 -0.87
N ILE A 84 -10.58 18.03 0.23
CA ILE A 84 -10.85 18.50 1.60
C ILE A 84 -10.21 19.88 1.84
N ILE A 85 -8.96 20.09 1.44
CA ILE A 85 -8.32 21.41 1.57
C ILE A 85 -9.07 22.48 0.78
N GLY A 86 -9.53 22.16 -0.43
CA GLY A 86 -10.33 23.09 -1.22
C GLY A 86 -11.62 23.49 -0.50
N TRP A 87 -12.30 22.52 0.10
CA TRP A 87 -13.50 22.76 0.90
C TRP A 87 -13.22 23.63 2.13
N ILE A 88 -12.16 23.33 2.88
CA ILE A 88 -11.75 24.11 4.07
C ILE A 88 -11.46 25.56 3.66
N LYS A 89 -10.70 25.78 2.58
CA LYS A 89 -10.40 27.14 2.09
C LYS A 89 -11.67 27.91 1.70
N GLY A 90 -12.63 27.25 1.07
CA GLY A 90 -13.91 27.86 0.74
C GLY A 90 -14.73 28.27 1.96
N ILE A 91 -14.76 27.41 3.00
CA ILE A 91 -15.43 27.72 4.27
C ILE A 91 -14.76 28.91 4.97
N TRP A 92 -13.42 28.91 5.04
CA TRP A 92 -12.67 30.03 5.63
C TRP A 92 -12.91 31.34 4.86
N ALA A 93 -12.93 31.32 3.53
CA ALA A 93 -13.21 32.53 2.74
C ALA A 93 -14.60 33.12 3.02
N ASN A 94 -15.59 32.29 3.34
CA ASN A 94 -16.96 32.72 3.64
C ASN A 94 -17.17 33.16 5.10
N LEU A 95 -16.21 32.88 6.01
CA LEU A 95 -16.25 33.30 7.42
C LEU A 95 -15.58 34.66 7.66
N TYR A 96 -14.72 35.11 6.74
CA TYR A 96 -13.97 36.36 6.82
C TYR A 96 -14.54 37.47 5.92
N TYR A 97 -15.70 37.25 5.32
CA TYR A 97 -16.50 38.20 4.54
C TYR A 97 -17.88 38.32 5.16
#